data_AF-A0A6A6MV53-F1
#
_entry.id   AF-A0A6A6MV53-F1
#
_cell.length_a   1.000
_cell.length_b   1.000
_cell.length_c   1.000
_cell.angle_alpha   90.00
_cell.angle_beta   90.00
_cell.angle_gamma   90.00
#
_symmetry.space_group_name_H-M   'P 1'
#
loop_
_entity.id
_entity.type
_entity.pdbx_description
1 polymer ?
#
loop_
_entity_poly.entity_id
_entity_poly.type
_entity_poly.pdbx_seq_one_letter_code
_entity_poly.pdbx_strand_id
1 'polypeptide(L)'
;MHTREFEQSDKIVINGSEEELAILRDKREEERSKVKDEKPKKVKNGRWVVEKVVGRVETNGKIENVKGVTNDGTVKWFKAADLSPANSNNEALSKIFLSNYQTLKANVDLLKLIQMGLTFSDEKGNLPTCGTDKHCVWQFNFCEFNPNEDVYANDSIELLSQSGIDFIKNFEMGVDANRFSELLMSSGIVLNDSVHWVTFHSGYDFGYLLKLLTCKNLPDTQVEFFKLIKLYFPVLYDIKHLMKFCNSLHGGLNKLAELLEVERIGICHQAGSDSLLTSCTFMKLKMNFFNGSPEKYAGVLYGLGVENGQNAY
;
A
#
# COMPACT_ATOMS: atom_id res chain seq x y z
N MET A 1 5.02 24.63 13.34
CA MET A 1 5.33 24.56 11.90
C MET A 1 4.53 25.66 11.21
N HIS A 2 5.18 26.58 10.48
CA HIS A 2 4.47 27.56 9.65
C HIS A 2 3.98 26.85 8.37
N THR A 3 2.67 26.74 8.20
CA THR A 3 2.05 26.35 6.94
C THR A 3 2.00 27.58 6.03
N ARG A 4 2.87 27.64 5.02
CA ARG A 4 2.74 28.58 3.90
C ARG A 4 1.77 27.98 2.88
N GLU A 5 0.89 28.82 2.34
CA GLU A 5 0.02 28.43 1.22
C GLU A 5 0.84 28.22 -0.05
N PHE A 6 0.45 27.22 -0.86
CA PHE A 6 1.15 26.80 -2.07
C PHE A 6 0.86 27.80 -3.20
N GLU A 7 1.89 28.41 -3.81
CA GLU A 7 1.74 29.40 -4.88
C GLU A 7 1.88 28.75 -6.27
N GLN A 8 1.37 29.41 -7.31
CA GLN A 8 1.44 28.90 -8.69
C GLN A 8 2.87 28.66 -9.17
N SER A 9 3.85 29.42 -8.66
CA SER A 9 5.27 29.26 -8.92
C SER A 9 5.89 28.02 -8.26
N ASP A 10 5.23 27.45 -7.24
CA ASP A 10 5.66 26.22 -6.57
C ASP A 10 5.23 24.96 -7.35
N LYS A 11 4.47 25.13 -8.43
CA LYS A 11 4.08 24.03 -9.33
C LYS A 11 5.26 23.58 -10.17
N ILE A 12 5.87 22.49 -9.76
CA ILE A 12 6.73 21.69 -10.64
C ILE A 12 5.81 21.00 -11.65
N VAL A 13 6.04 21.27 -12.94
CA VAL A 13 5.38 20.56 -14.03
C VAL A 13 6.00 19.15 -14.10
N ILE A 14 5.40 18.20 -13.39
CA ILE A 14 5.84 16.79 -13.32
C ILE A 14 5.42 16.03 -14.59
N ASN A 15 4.43 16.53 -15.32
CA ASN A 15 3.93 15.90 -16.52
C ASN A 15 4.53 16.57 -17.75
N GLY A 16 4.73 15.79 -18.81
CA GLY A 16 5.01 16.32 -20.15
C GLY A 16 3.98 17.39 -20.60
N SER A 17 4.25 18.00 -21.75
CA SER A 17 3.40 19.03 -22.36
C SER A 17 1.91 18.62 -22.43
N GLU A 18 1.00 19.60 -22.55
CA GLU A 18 -0.45 19.32 -22.67
C GLU A 18 -0.77 18.35 -23.83
N GLU A 19 0.04 18.37 -24.89
CA GLU A 19 -0.05 17.45 -26.03
C GLU A 19 0.32 16.01 -25.65
N GLU A 20 1.39 15.83 -24.85
CA GLU A 20 1.79 14.50 -24.33
C GLU A 20 0.74 13.95 -23.35
N LEU A 21 0.13 14.81 -22.54
CA LEU A 21 -0.98 14.46 -21.65
C LEU A 21 -2.23 14.01 -22.42
N ALA A 22 -2.53 14.63 -23.56
CA ALA A 22 -3.65 14.24 -24.41
C ALA A 22 -3.44 12.82 -25.01
N ILE A 23 -2.23 12.54 -25.51
CA ILE A 23 -1.88 11.21 -26.05
C ILE A 23 -2.02 10.11 -24.97
N LEU A 24 -1.62 10.42 -23.74
CA LEU A 24 -1.75 9.48 -22.61
C LEU A 24 -3.21 9.27 -22.18
N ARG A 25 -4.06 10.31 -22.28
CA ARG A 25 -5.51 10.18 -22.04
C ARG A 25 -6.18 9.28 -23.06
N ASP A 26 -5.82 9.39 -24.34
CA ASP A 26 -6.36 8.53 -25.39
C ASP A 26 -5.95 7.06 -25.17
N LYS A 27 -4.69 6.80 -24.80
CA LYS A 27 -4.24 5.44 -24.42
C LYS A 27 -5.01 4.88 -23.22
N ARG A 28 -5.29 5.71 -22.21
CA ARG A 28 -6.11 5.32 -21.05
C ARG A 28 -7.53 4.94 -21.47
N GLU A 29 -8.14 5.66 -22.40
CA GLU A 29 -9.49 5.35 -22.89
C GLU A 29 -9.53 4.07 -23.73
N GLU A 30 -8.50 3.83 -24.55
CA GLU A 30 -8.34 2.60 -25.31
C GLU A 30 -8.24 1.38 -24.37
N GLU A 31 -7.41 1.46 -23.34
CA GLU A 31 -7.27 0.40 -22.34
C GLU A 31 -8.54 0.23 -21.49
N ARG A 32 -9.24 1.32 -21.15
CA ARG A 32 -10.55 1.27 -20.48
C ARG A 32 -11.59 0.50 -21.32
N SER A 33 -11.48 0.57 -22.64
CA SER A 33 -12.39 -0.08 -23.60
C SER A 33 -12.10 -1.57 -23.70
N LYS A 34 -10.83 -1.98 -23.75
CA LYS A 34 -10.41 -3.40 -23.78
C LYS A 34 -10.92 -4.19 -22.56
N VAL A 35 -11.00 -3.55 -21.39
CA VAL A 35 -11.50 -4.19 -20.15
C VAL A 35 -13.04 -4.33 -20.13
N LYS A 36 -13.80 -3.64 -20.99
CA LYS A 36 -15.27 -3.75 -21.01
C LYS A 36 -15.78 -4.96 -21.81
N ASP A 37 -14.98 -5.53 -22.70
CA ASP A 37 -15.41 -6.62 -23.59
C ASP A 37 -15.34 -8.03 -22.95
N GLU A 38 -14.72 -8.17 -21.77
CA GLU A 38 -14.77 -9.41 -21.00
C GLU A 38 -16.07 -9.50 -20.16
N LYS A 39 -17.09 -10.17 -20.70
CA LYS A 39 -18.34 -10.43 -19.97
C LYS A 39 -18.12 -11.42 -18.80
N PRO A 40 -18.58 -11.12 -17.58
CA PRO A 40 -18.46 -12.04 -16.45
C PRO A 40 -19.39 -13.26 -16.61
N LYS A 41 -18.84 -14.47 -16.41
CA LYS A 41 -19.61 -15.72 -16.32
C LYS A 41 -20.28 -15.79 -14.93
N LYS A 42 -21.61 -15.83 -14.90
CA LYS A 42 -22.41 -15.97 -13.66
C LYS A 42 -22.13 -17.31 -12.98
N VAL A 43 -21.66 -17.28 -11.72
CA VAL A 43 -21.66 -18.44 -10.82
C VAL A 43 -22.80 -18.29 -9.81
N LYS A 44 -23.59 -19.35 -9.63
CA LYS A 44 -24.75 -19.43 -8.73
C LYS A 44 -24.34 -19.72 -7.29
N ASN A 45 -24.97 -18.96 -6.38
CA ASN A 45 -25.28 -19.22 -4.97
C ASN A 45 -24.18 -19.63 -3.98
N GLY A 46 -23.87 -18.69 -3.08
CA GLY A 46 -23.32 -18.92 -1.75
C GLY A 46 -23.43 -17.63 -0.94
N ARG A 47 -24.61 -17.36 -0.36
CA ARG A 47 -24.86 -16.16 0.45
C ARG A 47 -24.21 -16.34 1.81
N TRP A 48 -23.08 -15.67 2.05
CA TRP A 48 -22.54 -15.51 3.40
C TRP A 48 -23.01 -14.17 3.95
N VAL A 49 -23.73 -14.24 5.07
CA VAL A 49 -24.23 -13.08 5.81
C VAL A 49 -23.05 -12.49 6.57
N VAL A 50 -22.69 -11.24 6.27
CA VAL A 50 -21.77 -10.47 7.11
C VAL A 50 -22.55 -10.05 8.35
N GLU A 51 -22.13 -10.50 9.53
CA GLU A 51 -22.69 -10.03 10.80
C GLU A 51 -22.45 -8.52 10.93
N LYS A 52 -23.56 -7.79 11.01
CA LYS A 52 -23.61 -6.35 11.16
C LYS A 52 -23.44 -6.01 12.64
N VAL A 53 -22.23 -5.65 13.08
CA VAL A 53 -22.06 -5.08 14.43
C VAL A 53 -22.38 -3.59 14.35
N VAL A 54 -23.64 -3.25 14.61
CA VAL A 54 -24.08 -1.87 14.85
C VAL A 54 -24.01 -1.62 16.36
N GLY A 55 -22.99 -0.90 16.83
CA GLY A 55 -22.96 -0.41 18.20
C GLY A 55 -23.74 0.91 18.30
N ARG A 56 -24.94 0.86 18.90
CA ARG A 56 -25.72 2.04 19.29
C ARG A 56 -25.31 2.43 20.72
N VAL A 57 -24.99 3.71 20.93
CA VAL A 57 -24.61 4.25 22.24
C VAL A 57 -25.84 4.33 23.15
N GLU A 58 -25.77 3.72 24.34
CA GLU A 58 -26.55 4.13 25.50
C GLU A 58 -25.69 4.14 26.78
N THR A 59 -26.05 5.09 27.64
CA THR A 59 -25.31 5.64 28.77
C THR A 59 -25.30 4.78 30.04
N ASN A 60 -24.23 4.98 30.84
CA ASN A 60 -24.07 4.69 32.27
C ASN A 60 -23.89 3.24 32.74
N GLY A 61 -22.72 2.98 33.35
CA GLY A 61 -22.55 1.94 34.38
C GLY A 61 -21.19 1.25 34.38
N LYS A 62 -20.34 1.64 35.35
CA LYS A 62 -19.10 0.99 35.86
C LYS A 62 -18.66 -0.35 35.24
N ILE A 63 -17.40 -0.42 34.82
CA ILE A 63 -16.67 -1.69 34.68
C ILE A 63 -15.37 -1.62 35.49
N GLU A 64 -15.17 -2.66 36.30
CA GLU A 64 -14.05 -2.88 37.20
C GLU A 64 -12.73 -3.13 36.47
N ASN A 65 -11.64 -2.70 37.11
CA ASN A 65 -10.27 -2.87 36.66
C ASN A 65 -9.87 -4.36 36.61
N VAL A 66 -9.46 -4.84 35.43
CA VAL A 66 -8.59 -6.02 35.31
C VAL A 66 -7.24 -5.56 34.79
N LYS A 67 -6.24 -5.64 35.67
CA LYS A 67 -4.83 -5.35 35.40
C LYS A 67 -4.23 -6.46 34.53
N GLY A 68 -3.55 -6.05 33.46
CA GLY A 68 -2.76 -6.92 32.59
C GLY A 68 -2.12 -6.11 31.46
N VAL A 69 -1.40 -5.05 31.79
CA VAL A 69 -0.67 -4.22 30.83
C VAL A 69 0.68 -4.87 30.54
N THR A 70 0.85 -5.38 29.33
CA THR A 70 2.17 -5.61 28.71
C THR A 70 2.36 -4.57 27.62
N ASN A 71 3.39 -3.73 27.75
CA ASN A 71 3.78 -2.68 26.80
C ASN A 71 4.39 -3.27 25.53
N ASP A 72 3.54 -3.86 24.68
CA ASP A 72 3.91 -4.14 23.29
C ASP A 72 2.71 -3.80 22.40
N GLY A 73 2.67 -2.56 21.92
CA GLY A 73 1.61 -1.97 21.12
C GLY A 73 1.59 -2.52 19.69
N THR A 74 1.44 -3.83 19.55
CA THR A 74 0.97 -4.44 18.30
C THR A 74 -0.55 -4.41 18.32
N VAL A 75 -1.13 -3.41 17.66
CA VAL A 75 -2.53 -3.48 17.23
C VAL A 75 -2.69 -4.79 16.46
N LYS A 76 -3.66 -5.62 16.84
CA LYS A 76 -3.86 -6.96 16.29
C LYS A 76 -4.30 -6.88 14.83
N TRP A 77 -3.34 -6.76 13.92
CA TRP A 77 -3.50 -7.25 12.56
C TRP A 77 -3.83 -8.74 12.67
N PHE A 78 -4.92 -9.18 12.06
CA PHE A 78 -5.38 -10.56 12.06
C PHE A 78 -4.18 -11.53 12.03
N LYS A 79 -3.93 -12.22 13.15
CA LYS A 79 -2.92 -13.26 13.26
C LYS A 79 -3.33 -14.45 12.40
N ALA A 80 -3.01 -14.37 11.12
CA ALA A 80 -3.00 -15.50 10.22
C ALA A 80 -1.74 -15.38 9.34
N ALA A 81 -0.59 -15.77 9.90
CA ALA A 81 0.56 -16.39 9.21
C ALA A 81 1.88 -16.17 9.99
N ASP A 82 2.00 -16.72 11.19
CA ASP A 82 3.32 -17.02 11.80
C ASP A 82 3.60 -18.53 11.84
N LEU A 83 2.87 -19.29 11.02
CA LEU A 83 3.18 -20.69 10.76
C LEU A 83 3.32 -20.84 9.25
N SER A 84 4.55 -20.70 8.75
CA SER A 84 4.92 -21.40 7.53
C SER A 84 5.37 -22.80 7.96
N PRO A 85 4.56 -23.86 7.77
CA PRO A 85 5.07 -25.20 7.94
C PRO A 85 6.10 -25.39 6.84
N ALA A 86 7.34 -25.69 7.22
CA ALA A 86 8.45 -25.99 6.31
C ALA A 86 8.23 -27.27 5.45
N ASN A 87 6.98 -27.70 5.25
CA ASN A 87 6.62 -28.89 4.49
C ASN A 87 5.13 -28.91 4.08
N SER A 88 4.59 -27.79 3.60
CA SER A 88 3.22 -27.74 3.08
C SER A 88 3.18 -28.11 1.60
N ASN A 89 2.33 -29.07 1.22
CA ASN A 89 2.08 -29.42 -0.18
C ASN A 89 1.69 -28.14 -0.96
N ASN A 90 2.23 -27.96 -2.17
CA ASN A 90 2.05 -26.77 -3.02
C ASN A 90 0.57 -26.33 -3.14
N GLU A 91 -0.36 -27.29 -3.11
CA GLU A 91 -1.80 -27.05 -3.12
C GLU A 91 -2.34 -26.32 -1.87
N ALA A 92 -1.82 -26.62 -0.67
CA ALA A 92 -2.24 -25.98 0.57
C ALA A 92 -1.79 -24.51 0.62
N LEU A 93 -0.56 -24.23 0.19
CA LEU A 93 -0.04 -22.86 0.08
C LEU A 93 -0.83 -22.05 -0.96
N SER A 94 -1.13 -22.65 -2.11
CA SER A 94 -1.97 -22.02 -3.14
C SER A 94 -3.35 -21.66 -2.60
N LYS A 95 -4.00 -22.53 -1.81
CA LYS A 95 -5.28 -22.23 -1.14
C LYS A 95 -5.16 -21.07 -0.15
N ILE A 96 -4.08 -21.00 0.62
CA ILE A 96 -3.83 -19.88 1.55
C ILE A 96 -3.69 -18.56 0.79
N PHE A 97 -2.88 -18.52 -0.25
CA PHE A 97 -2.69 -17.29 -1.04
C PHE A 97 -3.99 -16.84 -1.72
N LEU A 98 -4.79 -17.78 -2.24
CA LEU A 98 -6.09 -17.45 -2.81
C LEU A 98 -7.05 -16.89 -1.75
N SER A 99 -7.08 -17.48 -0.56
CA SER A 99 -7.87 -16.98 0.57
C SER A 99 -7.43 -15.57 0.98
N ASN A 100 -6.11 -15.34 1.08
CA ASN A 100 -5.56 -14.02 1.42
C ASN A 100 -5.97 -12.97 0.38
N TYR A 101 -5.92 -13.32 -0.91
CA TYR A 101 -6.37 -12.42 -1.97
C TYR A 101 -7.86 -12.11 -1.86
N GLN A 102 -8.72 -13.10 -1.57
CA GLN A 102 -10.15 -12.86 -1.39
C GLN A 102 -10.44 -11.92 -0.22
N THR A 103 -9.74 -12.09 0.91
CA THR A 103 -9.85 -11.18 2.05
C THR A 103 -9.39 -9.77 1.69
N LEU A 104 -8.25 -9.63 1.02
CA LEU A 104 -7.75 -8.35 0.55
C LEU A 104 -8.76 -7.68 -0.38
N LYS A 105 -9.24 -8.40 -1.41
CA LYS A 105 -10.22 -7.90 -2.39
C LYS A 105 -11.46 -7.36 -1.69
N ALA A 106 -12.07 -8.14 -0.81
CA ALA A 106 -13.28 -7.76 -0.11
C ALA A 106 -13.10 -6.47 0.73
N ASN A 107 -11.97 -6.36 1.44
CA ASN A 107 -11.67 -5.19 2.26
C ASN A 107 -11.32 -3.96 1.41
N VAL A 108 -10.45 -4.09 0.40
CA VAL A 108 -10.05 -2.97 -0.46
C VAL A 108 -11.24 -2.43 -1.26
N ASP A 109 -12.14 -3.29 -1.76
CA ASP A 109 -13.32 -2.84 -2.49
C ASP A 109 -14.28 -2.06 -1.58
N LEU A 110 -14.43 -2.50 -0.32
CA LEU A 110 -15.35 -1.92 0.66
C LEU A 110 -14.83 -0.64 1.32
N LEU A 111 -13.56 -0.61 1.69
CA LEU A 111 -12.95 0.44 2.51
C LEU A 111 -12.37 1.56 1.62
N LYS A 112 -12.10 2.70 2.25
CA LYS A 112 -11.52 3.88 1.60
C LYS A 112 -10.08 4.09 2.06
N LEU A 113 -9.24 4.53 1.12
CA LEU A 113 -7.87 4.93 1.40
C LEU A 113 -7.88 6.26 2.16
N ILE A 114 -7.08 6.36 3.23
CA ILE A 114 -6.99 7.57 4.07
C ILE A 114 -5.71 8.36 3.75
N GLN A 115 -4.60 7.67 3.54
CA GLN A 115 -3.31 8.29 3.25
C GLN A 115 -2.49 7.45 2.28
N MET A 116 -1.56 8.11 1.57
CA MET A 116 -0.50 7.48 0.79
C MET A 116 0.81 8.24 0.96
N GLY A 117 1.90 7.51 1.16
CA GLY A 117 3.24 8.06 1.26
C GLY A 117 4.06 7.68 0.04
N LEU A 118 4.71 8.67 -0.58
CA LEU A 118 5.66 8.44 -1.67
C LEU A 118 7.01 9.07 -1.29
N THR A 119 8.03 8.22 -1.23
CA THR A 119 9.43 8.63 -1.11
C THR A 119 10.13 8.26 -2.40
N PHE A 120 10.79 9.24 -3.02
CA PHE A 120 11.61 9.03 -4.21
C PHE A 120 13.08 9.08 -3.82
N SER A 121 13.89 8.19 -4.40
CA SER A 121 15.33 8.23 -4.26
C SER A 121 16.01 7.76 -5.55
N ASP A 122 17.26 8.16 -5.74
CA ASP A 122 18.11 7.58 -6.80
C ASP A 122 18.63 6.19 -6.41
N GLU A 123 19.40 5.56 -7.29
CA GLU A 123 19.98 4.24 -7.07
C GLU A 123 20.90 4.17 -5.83
N LYS A 124 21.42 5.30 -5.36
CA LYS A 124 22.29 5.42 -4.20
C LYS A 124 21.51 5.77 -2.92
N GLY A 125 20.19 5.94 -3.01
CA GLY A 125 19.33 6.30 -1.89
C GLY A 125 19.30 7.81 -1.59
N ASN A 126 19.78 8.66 -2.50
CA ASN A 126 19.72 10.11 -2.30
C ASN A 126 18.29 10.61 -2.57
N LEU A 127 17.75 11.41 -1.65
CA LEU A 127 16.41 12.00 -1.78
C LEU A 127 16.45 13.29 -2.59
N PRO A 128 15.43 13.56 -3.44
CA PRO A 128 15.36 14.81 -4.20
C PRO A 128 15.17 16.00 -3.26
N THR A 129 15.66 17.16 -3.67
CA THR A 129 15.45 18.41 -2.92
C THR A 129 14.37 19.31 -3.50
N CYS A 130 13.79 18.93 -4.65
CA CYS A 130 12.75 19.69 -5.35
C CYS A 130 13.11 21.16 -5.61
N GLY A 131 14.39 21.46 -5.85
CA GLY A 131 14.87 22.84 -6.04
C GLY A 131 15.06 23.63 -4.74
N THR A 132 14.99 22.97 -3.57
CA THR A 132 15.23 23.56 -2.25
C THR A 132 16.52 23.04 -1.62
N ASP A 133 16.82 23.50 -0.40
CA ASP A 133 17.90 23.01 0.47
C ASP A 133 17.50 21.79 1.31
N LYS A 134 16.25 21.32 1.19
CA LYS A 134 15.69 20.23 2.01
C LYS A 134 15.27 19.06 1.14
N HIS A 135 15.35 17.86 1.70
CA HIS A 135 14.84 16.67 1.06
C HIS A 135 13.31 16.62 1.06
N CYS A 136 12.73 16.06 0.01
CA CYS A 136 11.28 15.94 -0.17
C CYS A 136 10.79 14.52 0.06
N VAL A 137 9.71 14.40 0.83
CA VAL A 137 8.89 13.19 0.96
C VAL A 137 7.44 13.64 0.89
N TRP A 138 6.60 12.90 0.17
CA TRP A 138 5.20 13.26 -0.04
C TRP A 138 4.29 12.38 0.81
N GLN A 139 3.34 13.03 1.48
CA GLN A 139 2.22 12.38 2.16
C GLN A 139 0.92 12.98 1.63
N PHE A 140 0.17 12.17 0.90
CA PHE A 140 -1.15 12.51 0.40
C PHE A 140 -2.18 12.09 1.45
N ASN A 141 -3.07 13.00 1.81
CA ASN A 141 -4.19 12.75 2.70
C ASN A 141 -5.46 12.86 1.86
N PHE A 142 -6.31 11.83 1.84
CA PHE A 142 -7.47 11.75 0.95
C PHE A 142 -8.74 12.26 1.63
N CYS A 143 -9.59 12.95 0.87
CA CYS A 143 -10.81 13.55 1.40
C CYS A 143 -12.03 12.61 1.42
N GLU A 144 -11.94 11.44 0.78
CA GLU A 144 -13.09 10.56 0.60
C GLU A 144 -13.54 9.87 1.88
N PHE A 145 -12.65 9.69 2.87
CA PHE A 145 -12.99 9.00 4.11
C PHE A 145 -13.70 9.93 5.11
N ASN A 146 -14.90 9.53 5.52
CA ASN A 146 -15.70 10.18 6.52
C ASN A 146 -16.02 9.19 7.67
N PRO A 147 -15.49 9.39 8.89
CA PRO A 147 -15.72 8.48 10.01
C PRO A 147 -17.18 8.44 10.49
N ASN A 148 -18.05 9.33 10.04
CA ASN A 148 -19.47 9.31 10.39
C ASN A 148 -20.32 8.45 9.45
N GLU A 149 -19.79 8.09 8.27
CA GLU A 149 -20.55 7.44 7.19
C GLU A 149 -19.90 6.13 6.72
N ASP A 150 -18.57 6.10 6.69
CA ASP A 150 -17.84 5.00 6.08
C ASP A 150 -17.62 3.83 7.02
N VAL A 151 -17.43 2.65 6.42
CA VAL A 151 -17.06 1.44 7.15
C VAL A 151 -15.56 1.51 7.50
N TYR A 152 -15.22 1.18 8.73
CA TYR A 152 -13.85 1.09 9.21
C TYR A 152 -13.75 0.14 10.42
N ALA A 153 -12.52 -0.22 10.79
CA ALA A 153 -12.23 -0.91 12.05
C ALA A 153 -11.91 0.13 13.14
N ASN A 154 -12.60 0.07 14.29
CA ASN A 154 -12.45 1.04 15.38
C ASN A 154 -11.00 1.16 15.87
N ASP A 155 -10.34 0.02 16.15
CA ASP A 155 -8.95 -0.01 16.60
C ASP A 155 -8.00 0.67 15.60
N SER A 156 -8.29 0.59 14.30
CA SER A 156 -7.49 1.23 13.25
C SER A 156 -7.66 2.75 13.25
N ILE A 157 -8.90 3.25 13.39
CA ILE A 157 -9.16 4.69 13.44
C ILE A 157 -8.62 5.31 14.73
N GLU A 158 -8.72 4.61 15.85
CA GLU A 158 -8.12 5.05 17.11
C GLU A 158 -6.59 5.15 16.98
N LEU A 159 -5.94 4.10 16.47
CA LEU A 159 -4.49 4.12 16.22
C LEU A 159 -4.08 5.28 15.31
N LEU A 160 -4.79 5.48 14.20
CA LEU A 160 -4.49 6.56 13.26
C LEU A 160 -4.69 7.94 13.90
N SER A 161 -5.76 8.13 14.68
CA SER A 161 -5.99 9.36 15.45
C SER A 161 -4.86 9.63 16.43
N GLN A 162 -4.44 8.62 17.19
CA GLN A 162 -3.31 8.69 18.12
C GLN A 162 -1.98 8.96 17.40
N SER A 163 -1.87 8.53 16.15
CA SER A 163 -0.72 8.78 15.28
C SER A 163 -0.78 10.16 14.60
N GLY A 164 -1.76 11.00 14.93
CA GLY A 164 -1.84 12.39 14.48
C GLY A 164 -2.60 12.61 13.16
N ILE A 165 -3.44 11.64 12.74
CA ILE A 165 -4.34 11.84 11.60
C ILE A 165 -5.50 12.73 12.00
N ASP A 166 -5.66 13.85 11.29
CA ASP A 166 -6.80 14.75 11.43
C ASP A 166 -7.84 14.43 10.35
N PHE A 167 -8.81 13.59 10.70
CA PHE A 167 -9.87 13.15 9.79
C PHE A 167 -10.78 14.29 9.32
N ILE A 168 -11.01 15.30 10.16
CA ILE A 168 -11.82 16.46 9.81
C ILE A 168 -11.09 17.28 8.75
N LYS A 169 -9.80 17.57 8.99
CA LYS A 169 -8.96 18.26 8.03
C LYS A 169 -8.82 17.50 6.71
N ASN A 170 -8.69 16.17 6.77
CA ASN A 170 -8.64 15.34 5.56
C ASN A 170 -9.94 15.47 4.76
N PHE A 171 -11.11 15.39 5.41
CA PHE A 171 -12.39 15.55 4.74
C PHE A 171 -12.56 16.94 4.10
N GLU A 172 -12.13 18.00 4.78
CA GLU A 172 -12.32 19.38 4.31
C GLU A 172 -11.27 19.85 3.29
N MET A 173 -10.02 19.40 3.43
CA MET A 173 -8.88 19.91 2.66
C MET A 173 -8.00 18.81 2.06
N GLY A 174 -8.46 17.56 2.10
CA GLY A 174 -7.75 16.43 1.51
C GLY A 174 -7.70 16.48 -0.01
N VAL A 175 -6.84 15.63 -0.55
CA VAL A 175 -6.68 15.42 -1.98
C VAL A 175 -7.82 14.55 -2.48
N ASP A 176 -8.48 14.98 -3.56
CA ASP A 176 -9.43 14.15 -4.30
C ASP A 176 -8.70 12.98 -4.97
N ALA A 177 -9.14 11.76 -4.65
CA ALA A 177 -8.54 10.51 -5.09
C ALA A 177 -8.61 10.32 -6.61
N ASN A 178 -9.65 10.81 -7.28
CA ASN A 178 -9.77 10.72 -8.74
C ASN A 178 -8.79 11.67 -9.43
N ARG A 179 -8.63 12.88 -8.90
CA ARG A 179 -7.65 13.84 -9.39
C ARG A 179 -6.24 13.35 -9.15
N PHE A 180 -5.97 12.79 -7.97
CA PHE A 180 -4.71 12.14 -7.68
C PHE A 180 -4.40 11.00 -8.67
N SER A 181 -5.36 10.11 -8.93
CA SER A 181 -5.17 8.98 -9.85
C SER A 181 -4.99 9.41 -11.31
N GLU A 182 -5.64 10.51 -11.73
CA GLU A 182 -5.38 11.14 -13.02
C GLU A 182 -3.92 11.59 -13.15
N LEU A 183 -3.44 12.36 -12.17
CA LEU A 183 -2.08 12.90 -12.18
C LEU A 183 -1.03 11.80 -12.08
N LEU A 184 -1.24 10.81 -11.20
CA LEU A 184 -0.31 9.69 -11.01
C LEU A 184 -0.19 8.81 -12.26
N MET A 185 -1.28 8.60 -13.00
CA MET A 185 -1.24 7.85 -14.25
C MET A 185 -0.34 8.51 -15.30
N SER A 186 -0.36 9.84 -15.36
CA SER A 186 0.38 10.61 -16.36
C SER A 186 1.78 11.06 -15.91
N SER A 187 2.20 10.75 -14.68
CA SER A 187 3.45 11.26 -14.11
C SER A 187 4.69 10.48 -14.53
N GLY A 188 4.53 9.34 -15.21
CA GLY A 188 5.61 8.41 -15.53
C GLY A 188 6.06 7.52 -14.35
N ILE A 189 5.39 7.59 -13.19
CA ILE A 189 5.70 6.76 -12.01
C ILE A 189 5.14 5.32 -12.17
N VAL A 190 4.00 5.18 -12.85
CA VAL A 190 3.37 3.89 -13.18
C VAL A 190 3.55 3.57 -14.66
N LEU A 191 3.38 2.31 -15.03
CA LEU A 191 3.54 1.82 -16.42
C LEU A 191 4.95 2.10 -16.98
N ASN A 192 5.96 2.13 -16.10
CA ASN A 192 7.34 2.50 -16.43
C ASN A 192 8.31 1.50 -15.79
N ASP A 193 9.11 0.82 -16.60
CA ASP A 193 10.10 -0.18 -16.18
C ASP A 193 11.39 0.44 -15.62
N SER A 194 11.62 1.73 -15.87
CA SER A 194 12.72 2.49 -15.27
C SER A 194 12.46 2.84 -13.81
N VAL A 195 11.20 2.75 -13.34
CA VAL A 195 10.81 3.04 -11.95
C VAL A 195 10.76 1.75 -11.14
N HIS A 196 11.47 1.75 -10.02
CA HIS A 196 11.56 0.60 -9.11
C HIS A 196 10.72 0.86 -7.87
N TRP A 197 9.62 0.13 -7.72
CA TRP A 197 8.75 0.22 -6.56
C TRP A 197 9.34 -0.57 -5.40
N VAL A 198 9.39 0.05 -4.22
CA VAL A 198 9.91 -0.56 -2.99
C VAL A 198 8.87 -0.42 -1.91
N THR A 199 8.48 -1.52 -1.30
CA THR A 199 7.36 -1.57 -0.36
C THR A 199 7.62 -2.55 0.80
N PHE A 200 6.72 -2.60 1.78
CA PHE A 200 6.81 -3.54 2.90
C PHE A 200 5.45 -4.18 3.17
N HIS A 201 5.32 -5.50 2.93
CA HIS A 201 4.09 -6.26 3.17
C HIS A 201 2.86 -5.67 2.48
N SER A 202 3.00 -5.44 1.17
CA SER A 202 2.30 -4.37 0.46
C SER A 202 1.08 -4.81 -0.35
N GLY A 203 0.52 -5.98 -0.03
CA GLY A 203 -0.66 -6.50 -0.71
C GLY A 203 -1.81 -5.48 -0.73
N TYR A 204 -2.17 -4.96 0.44
CA TYR A 204 -3.22 -3.95 0.57
C TYR A 204 -2.84 -2.63 -0.11
N ASP A 205 -1.59 -2.19 0.01
CA ASP A 205 -1.11 -0.95 -0.60
C ASP A 205 -1.32 -0.95 -2.12
N PHE A 206 -0.89 -2.03 -2.78
CA PHE A 206 -1.11 -2.22 -4.22
C PHE A 206 -2.56 -2.51 -4.58
N GLY A 207 -3.32 -3.14 -3.68
CA GLY A 207 -4.77 -3.25 -3.84
C GLY A 207 -5.43 -1.88 -3.96
N TYR A 208 -5.18 -0.98 -3.00
CA TYR A 208 -5.74 0.38 -3.06
C TYR A 208 -5.21 1.16 -4.25
N LEU A 209 -3.91 1.09 -4.53
CA LEU A 209 -3.32 1.81 -5.66
C LEU A 209 -3.88 1.34 -7.01
N LEU A 210 -4.09 0.03 -7.18
CA LEU A 210 -4.72 -0.51 -8.39
C LEU A 210 -6.20 -0.12 -8.49
N LYS A 211 -6.96 -0.15 -7.38
CA LYS A 211 -8.34 0.36 -7.32
C LYS A 211 -8.41 1.82 -7.74
N LEU A 212 -7.50 2.66 -7.25
CA LEU A 212 -7.40 4.07 -7.61
C LEU A 212 -7.11 4.27 -9.10
N LEU A 213 -6.09 3.60 -9.63
CA LEU A 213 -5.63 3.77 -11.02
C LEU A 213 -6.64 3.24 -12.05
N THR A 214 -7.32 2.13 -11.73
CA THR A 214 -8.33 1.53 -12.61
C THR A 214 -9.72 2.12 -12.44
N CYS A 215 -9.97 2.81 -11.33
CA CYS A 215 -11.28 3.30 -10.90
C CYS A 215 -12.34 2.17 -10.88
N LYS A 216 -11.91 0.95 -10.56
CA LYS A 216 -12.75 -0.26 -10.52
C LYS A 216 -12.45 -1.04 -9.25
N ASN A 217 -13.40 -1.89 -8.87
CA ASN A 217 -13.13 -2.94 -7.90
C ASN A 217 -11.99 -3.83 -8.39
N LEU A 218 -11.27 -4.42 -7.44
CA LEU A 218 -10.18 -5.33 -7.74
C LEU A 218 -10.65 -6.55 -8.55
N PRO A 219 -9.77 -7.16 -9.36
CA PRO A 219 -10.13 -8.32 -10.20
C PRO A 219 -10.71 -9.49 -9.40
N ASP A 220 -11.57 -10.29 -10.01
CA ASP A 220 -12.18 -11.43 -9.32
C ASP A 220 -11.19 -12.57 -9.02
N THR A 221 -10.08 -12.63 -9.78
CA THR A 221 -9.05 -13.65 -9.59
C THR A 221 -7.71 -13.03 -9.25
N GLN A 222 -6.94 -13.74 -8.44
CA GLN A 222 -5.57 -13.37 -8.08
C GLN A 222 -4.65 -13.30 -9.32
N VAL A 223 -4.88 -14.15 -10.31
CA VAL A 223 -4.10 -14.16 -11.55
C VAL A 223 -4.28 -12.85 -12.32
N GLU A 224 -5.52 -12.40 -12.50
CA GLU A 224 -5.78 -11.10 -13.15
C GLU A 224 -5.25 -9.92 -12.33
N PHE A 225 -5.30 -10.00 -11.00
CA PHE A 225 -4.67 -9.01 -10.14
C PHE A 225 -3.16 -8.91 -10.42
N PHE A 226 -2.43 -10.02 -10.40
CA PHE A 226 -0.98 -9.98 -10.66
C PHE A 226 -0.62 -9.58 -12.09
N LYS A 227 -1.46 -9.88 -13.08
CA LYS A 227 -1.28 -9.34 -14.45
C LYS A 227 -1.32 -7.81 -14.45
N LEU A 228 -2.28 -7.22 -13.75
CA LEU A 228 -2.36 -5.77 -13.62
C LEU A 228 -1.23 -5.20 -12.77
N ILE A 229 -0.83 -5.86 -11.69
CA ILE A 229 0.34 -5.42 -10.91
C ILE A 229 1.60 -5.38 -11.78
N LYS A 230 1.88 -6.42 -12.56
CA LYS A 230 3.02 -6.47 -13.49
C LYS A 230 2.95 -5.39 -14.57
N LEU A 231 1.74 -5.06 -15.04
CA LEU A 231 1.53 -4.02 -16.03
C LEU A 231 1.82 -2.62 -15.43
N TYR A 232 1.18 -2.28 -14.32
CA TYR A 232 1.28 -0.94 -13.71
C TYR A 232 2.59 -0.71 -12.95
N PHE A 233 3.19 -1.76 -12.39
CA PHE A 233 4.39 -1.72 -11.54
C PHE A 233 5.39 -2.79 -12.00
N PRO A 234 6.06 -2.58 -13.16
CA PRO A 234 6.85 -3.63 -13.80
C PRO A 234 8.02 -4.13 -12.93
N VAL A 235 8.63 -3.24 -12.14
CA VAL A 235 9.72 -3.56 -11.22
C VAL A 235 9.29 -3.22 -9.81
N LEU A 236 9.16 -4.26 -8.97
CA LEU A 236 8.64 -4.16 -7.61
C LEU A 236 9.42 -5.05 -6.65
N TYR A 237 9.77 -4.53 -5.48
CA TYR A 237 10.38 -5.25 -4.38
C TYR A 237 9.55 -5.10 -3.10
N ASP A 238 9.02 -6.22 -2.60
CA ASP A 238 8.42 -6.27 -1.26
C ASP A 238 9.49 -6.68 -0.24
N ILE A 239 9.89 -5.77 0.64
CA ILE A 239 10.90 -6.01 1.68
C ILE A 239 10.52 -7.20 2.56
N LYS A 240 9.24 -7.38 2.88
CA LYS A 240 8.79 -8.49 3.73
C LYS A 240 9.02 -9.84 3.04
N HIS A 241 8.93 -9.88 1.71
CA HIS A 241 9.34 -11.04 0.91
C HIS A 241 10.86 -11.21 0.91
N LEU A 242 11.64 -10.15 0.68
CA LEU A 242 13.11 -10.19 0.69
C LEU A 242 13.66 -10.71 2.02
N MET A 243 13.06 -10.34 3.15
CA MET A 243 13.45 -10.81 4.49
C MET A 243 13.46 -12.35 4.60
N LYS A 244 12.65 -13.08 3.82
CA LYS A 244 12.62 -14.55 3.84
C LYS A 244 13.95 -15.17 3.40
N PHE A 245 14.77 -14.43 2.65
CA PHE A 245 16.07 -14.85 2.14
C PHE A 245 17.23 -14.28 2.96
N CYS A 246 16.92 -13.54 4.02
CA CYS A 246 17.90 -12.94 4.92
C CYS A 246 17.88 -13.70 6.25
N ASN A 247 18.98 -14.35 6.61
CA ASN A 247 19.07 -15.04 7.88
C ASN A 247 18.84 -14.04 9.03
N SER A 248 18.03 -14.44 10.02
CA SER A 248 17.78 -13.70 11.27
C SER A 248 16.91 -12.45 11.18
N LEU A 249 16.40 -12.05 10.01
CA LEU A 249 15.49 -10.89 9.90
C LEU A 249 14.02 -11.32 10.03
N HIS A 250 13.31 -10.72 10.99
CA HIS A 250 11.90 -11.01 11.27
C HIS A 250 11.21 -9.77 11.89
N GLY A 251 9.88 -9.84 12.05
CA GLY A 251 9.08 -8.74 12.61
C GLY A 251 8.57 -7.73 11.58
N GLY A 252 8.03 -6.60 12.08
CA GLY A 252 7.51 -5.50 11.25
C GLY A 252 8.59 -4.50 10.81
N LEU A 253 8.20 -3.50 10.02
CA LEU A 253 9.12 -2.52 9.43
C LEU A 253 9.98 -1.80 10.48
N ASN A 254 9.40 -1.39 11.61
CA ASN A 254 10.15 -0.76 12.71
C ASN A 254 11.24 -1.67 13.27
N LYS A 255 10.93 -2.96 13.47
CA LYS A 255 11.91 -3.90 14.01
C LYS A 255 13.03 -4.16 13.02
N LEU A 256 12.68 -4.28 11.73
CA LEU A 256 13.67 -4.41 10.67
C LEU A 256 14.58 -3.17 10.61
N ALA A 257 14.01 -1.97 10.68
CA ALA A 257 14.77 -0.73 10.69
C ALA A 257 15.74 -0.65 11.88
N GLU A 258 15.29 -1.03 13.08
CA GLU A 258 16.15 -1.14 14.28
C GLU A 258 17.32 -2.12 14.05
N LEU A 259 17.04 -3.31 13.52
CA LEU A 259 18.06 -4.33 13.22
C LEU A 259 19.07 -3.90 12.15
N LEU A 260 18.68 -2.99 11.25
CA LEU A 260 19.52 -2.43 10.20
C LEU A 260 20.08 -1.05 10.54
N GLU A 261 19.91 -0.60 11.79
CA GLU A 261 20.38 0.70 12.29
C GLU A 261 19.89 1.88 11.43
N VAL A 262 18.62 1.84 11.04
CA VAL A 262 17.93 2.90 10.30
C VAL A 262 17.03 3.70 11.24
N GLU A 263 17.32 4.99 11.38
CA GLU A 263 16.52 5.91 12.18
C GLU A 263 15.25 6.33 11.43
N ARG A 264 14.12 6.39 12.16
CA ARG A 264 12.86 6.90 11.64
C ARG A 264 12.84 8.42 11.70
N ILE A 265 12.44 9.05 10.60
CA ILE A 265 12.14 10.48 10.53
C ILE A 265 10.64 10.64 10.31
N GLY A 266 9.99 11.37 11.23
CA GLY A 266 8.54 11.58 11.22
C GLY A 266 7.79 10.62 12.17
N ILE A 267 6.46 10.76 12.19
CA ILE A 267 5.59 10.03 13.13
C ILE A 267 5.34 8.61 12.60
N CYS A 268 5.46 7.59 13.45
CA CYS A 268 5.14 6.21 13.07
C CYS A 268 3.65 6.08 12.70
N HIS A 269 3.32 5.19 11.76
CA HIS A 269 1.94 4.99 11.26
C HIS A 269 1.36 6.17 10.47
N GLN A 270 2.19 7.10 10.03
CA GLN A 270 1.84 8.04 8.97
C GLN A 270 2.56 7.65 7.67
N ALA A 271 1.81 7.65 6.57
CA ALA A 271 2.27 7.01 5.33
C ALA A 271 3.57 7.62 4.77
N GLY A 272 3.77 8.93 4.90
CA GLY A 272 5.02 9.60 4.46
C GLY A 272 6.24 9.10 5.22
N SER A 273 6.18 9.13 6.56
CA SER A 273 7.22 8.63 7.47
C SER A 273 7.50 7.14 7.24
N ASP A 274 6.45 6.32 7.08
CA ASP A 274 6.59 4.89 6.78
C ASP A 274 7.20 4.64 5.40
N SER A 275 6.86 5.44 4.37
CA SER A 275 7.45 5.32 3.03
C SER A 275 8.95 5.66 3.03
N LEU A 276 9.35 6.67 3.83
CA LEU A 276 10.75 7.04 3.97
C LEU A 276 11.54 5.95 4.70
N LEU A 277 10.99 5.43 5.81
CA LEU A 277 11.62 4.33 6.54
C LEU A 277 11.76 3.09 5.65
N THR A 278 10.73 2.77 4.86
CA THR A 278 10.75 1.71 3.85
C THR A 278 11.92 1.89 2.87
N SER A 279 12.04 3.08 2.27
CA SER A 279 13.12 3.39 1.31
C SER A 279 14.50 3.23 1.94
N CYS A 280 14.76 3.85 3.08
CA CYS A 280 16.05 3.78 3.77
C CYS A 280 16.41 2.35 4.21
N THR A 281 15.42 1.61 4.70
CA THR A 281 15.58 0.22 5.13
C THR A 281 15.91 -0.69 3.95
N PHE A 282 15.24 -0.52 2.81
CA PHE A 282 15.56 -1.25 1.59
C PHE A 282 17.00 -1.02 1.13
N MET A 283 17.49 0.23 1.18
CA MET A 283 18.87 0.52 0.79
C MET A 283 19.89 -0.23 1.64
N LYS A 284 19.69 -0.27 2.98
CA LYS A 284 20.54 -1.06 3.88
C LYS A 284 20.43 -2.56 3.62
N LEU A 285 19.20 -3.05 3.43
CA LEU A 285 18.94 -4.46 3.16
C LEU A 285 19.60 -4.93 1.86
N LYS A 286 19.41 -4.17 0.77
CA LYS A 286 19.97 -4.41 -0.57
C LYS A 286 21.50 -4.54 -0.52
N MET A 287 22.17 -3.65 0.22
CA MET A 287 23.64 -3.66 0.33
C MET A 287 24.14 -4.80 1.23
N ASN A 288 23.51 -5.03 2.37
CA ASN A 288 24.03 -5.96 3.38
C ASN A 288 23.74 -7.44 3.05
N PHE A 289 22.62 -7.74 2.39
CA PHE A 289 22.16 -9.13 2.22
C PHE A 289 22.10 -9.58 0.76
N PHE A 290 22.07 -8.65 -0.20
CA PHE A 290 21.90 -8.96 -1.62
C PHE A 290 23.09 -8.52 -2.49
N ASN A 291 24.18 -8.05 -1.88
CA ASN A 291 25.36 -7.53 -2.59
C ASN A 291 25.01 -6.46 -3.65
N GLY A 292 23.94 -5.69 -3.42
CA GLY A 292 23.46 -4.71 -4.38
C GLY A 292 22.51 -5.24 -5.46
N SER A 293 22.16 -6.53 -5.50
CA SER A 293 21.43 -7.15 -6.62
C SER A 293 20.20 -7.96 -6.18
N PRO A 294 19.04 -7.30 -5.92
CA PRO A 294 17.80 -7.96 -5.51
C PRO A 294 16.91 -8.43 -6.68
N GLU A 295 17.32 -8.26 -7.94
CA GLU A 295 16.46 -8.36 -9.14
C GLU A 295 15.77 -9.71 -9.27
N LYS A 296 16.42 -10.79 -8.81
CA LYS A 296 15.86 -12.15 -8.80
C LYS A 296 14.57 -12.27 -7.99
N TYR A 297 14.33 -11.37 -7.05
CA TYR A 297 13.20 -11.40 -6.10
C TYR A 297 12.11 -10.39 -6.47
N ALA A 298 12.21 -9.73 -7.62
CA ALA A 298 11.25 -8.74 -8.07
C ALA A 298 9.87 -9.36 -8.40
N GLY A 299 8.82 -8.57 -8.25
CA GLY A 299 7.45 -8.91 -8.69
C GLY A 299 6.65 -9.80 -7.72
N VAL A 300 7.19 -10.12 -6.54
CA VAL A 300 6.51 -10.96 -5.55
C VAL A 300 5.97 -10.11 -4.39
N LEU A 301 4.67 -10.21 -4.16
CA LEU A 301 3.99 -9.63 -2.99
C LEU A 301 3.89 -10.66 -1.86
N TYR A 302 4.37 -10.29 -0.68
CA TYR A 302 4.36 -11.20 0.48
C TYR A 302 2.93 -11.66 0.81
N GLY A 303 2.75 -12.97 0.99
CA GLY A 303 1.47 -13.56 1.38
C GLY A 303 0.42 -13.66 0.26
N LEU A 304 0.74 -13.25 -0.97
CA LEU A 304 -0.17 -13.29 -2.12
C LEU A 304 0.41 -14.01 -3.34
N GLY A 305 1.72 -13.94 -3.58
CA GLY A 305 2.33 -14.58 -4.75
C GLY A 305 2.67 -16.05 -4.50
N VAL A 306 2.51 -16.90 -5.52
CA VAL A 306 3.17 -18.22 -5.56
C VAL A 306 4.63 -17.99 -5.91
N GLU A 307 5.56 -18.48 -5.08
CA GLU A 307 6.98 -18.49 -5.39
C GLU A 307 7.22 -19.47 -6.55
N ASN A 308 7.02 -19.00 -7.78
CA ASN A 308 7.54 -19.70 -8.94
C ASN A 308 9.03 -19.38 -9.00
N GLY A 309 9.83 -20.24 -8.37
CA GLY A 309 11.25 -20.29 -8.65
C GLY A 309 11.45 -20.42 -10.15
N GLN A 310 12.10 -19.42 -10.74
CA GLN A 310 12.42 -19.26 -12.16
C GLN A 310 11.29 -18.74 -13.05
N ASN A 311 11.63 -17.69 -13.79
CA ASN A 311 11.01 -17.21 -15.02
C ASN A 311 10.00 -18.18 -15.66
N ALA A 312 8.72 -17.96 -15.40
CA ALA A 312 7.63 -18.46 -16.23
C ALA A 312 6.37 -17.65 -15.90
N TYR A 313 6.15 -16.57 -16.66
CA TYR A 313 4.95 -16.24 -17.44
C TYR A 313 5.19 -14.93 -18.20
#